data_AF-A0A7W3JKI6-F1
#
_entry.id   AF-A0A7W3JKI6-F1
#
_cell.length_a   1.000
_cell.length_b   1.000
_cell.length_c   1.000
_cell.angle_alpha   90.00
_cell.angle_beta   90.00
_cell.angle_gamma   90.00
#
_symmetry.space_group_name_H-M   'P 1'
#
loop_
_entity.id
_entity.type
_entity.pdbx_description
1 polymer ?
#
loop_
_entity_poly.entity_id
_entity_poly.type
_entity_poly.pdbx_seq_one_letter_code
_entity_poly.pdbx_strand_id
1 'polypeptide(L)'
;MGNAETWSDDGVVYRVSVLGNRLTLEMTEPRREDGGDGGVAMDISRMWHRGRAGAARLTIVSRTGSLTIPCPLPIARRLVARWSATDGDRIIEQRRPMEDENP
;
A
#
# COMPACT_ATOMS: atom_id res chain seq x y z
N MET A 1 0.76 13.79 10.53
CA MET A 1 0.40 13.85 9.09
C MET A 1 0.93 12.59 8.43
N GLY A 2 0.07 11.73 7.88
CA GLY A 2 0.51 10.52 7.18
C GLY A 2 1.22 10.90 5.88
N ASN A 3 2.47 10.47 5.70
CA ASN A 3 3.28 10.81 4.54
C ASN A 3 2.71 10.14 3.28
N ALA A 4 1.87 10.82 2.51
CA ALA A 4 1.42 10.28 1.23
C ALA A 4 2.63 10.09 0.29
N GLU A 5 2.68 8.97 -0.41
CA GLU A 5 3.68 8.71 -1.45
C GLU A 5 3.07 9.12 -2.78
N THR A 6 3.78 9.96 -3.55
CA THR A 6 3.32 10.45 -4.85
C THR A 6 4.33 10.10 -5.93
N TRP A 7 3.86 9.61 -7.07
CA TRP A 7 4.68 9.39 -8.26
C TRP A 7 3.85 9.57 -9.54
N SER A 8 4.52 9.69 -10.68
CA SER A 8 3.88 9.71 -12.00
C SER A 8 4.31 8.49 -12.82
N ASP A 9 3.37 7.90 -13.54
CA ASP A 9 3.62 6.86 -14.54
C ASP A 9 2.76 7.14 -15.78
N ASP A 10 3.39 7.25 -16.94
CA ASP A 10 2.74 7.53 -18.24
C ASP A 10 1.74 8.71 -18.22
N GLY A 11 2.13 9.80 -17.54
CA GLY A 11 1.30 10.99 -17.38
C GLY A 11 0.26 10.92 -16.24
N VAL A 12 -0.05 9.73 -15.72
CA VAL A 12 -0.94 9.54 -14.58
C VAL A 12 -0.20 9.78 -13.27
N VAL A 13 -0.71 10.69 -12.44
CA VAL A 13 -0.19 10.94 -11.10
C VAL A 13 -0.90 10.04 -10.10
N TYR A 14 -0.13 9.23 -9.39
CA TYR A 14 -0.58 8.36 -8.31
C TYR A 14 -0.21 9.01 -6.98
N ARG A 15 -1.16 9.10 -6.06
CA ARG A 15 -0.91 9.48 -4.67
C ARG A 15 -1.53 8.45 -3.74
N VAL A 16 -0.70 7.82 -2.92
CA VAL A 16 -1.11 6.76 -2.01
C VAL A 16 -0.83 7.16 -0.57
N SER A 17 -1.86 7.11 0.26
CA SER A 17 -1.74 7.25 1.72
C SER A 17 -2.16 5.96 2.39
N VAL A 18 -1.40 5.53 3.39
CA VAL A 18 -1.71 4.36 4.23
C VAL A 18 -1.81 4.85 5.67
N LEU A 19 -2.97 4.63 6.28
CA LEU A 19 -3.26 4.92 7.68
C LEU A 19 -3.99 3.72 8.27
N GLY A 20 -3.41 3.05 9.26
CA GLY A 20 -4.05 1.85 9.75
C GLY A 20 -3.92 0.70 8.74
N ASN A 21 -5.02 -0.05 8.64
CA ASN A 21 -5.32 -0.95 7.54
C ASN A 21 -6.05 -0.25 6.37
N ARG A 22 -6.21 1.08 6.39
CA ARG A 22 -6.91 1.83 5.34
C ARG A 22 -5.93 2.49 4.38
N LEU A 23 -6.22 2.39 3.08
CA LEU A 23 -5.47 3.03 2.01
C LEU A 23 -6.37 3.98 1.23
N THR A 24 -5.83 5.14 0.91
CA THR A 24 -6.43 6.08 -0.05
C THR A 24 -5.51 6.14 -1.26
N LEU A 25 -6.06 5.89 -2.44
CA LEU A 25 -5.40 6.01 -3.74
C LEU A 25 -6.09 7.10 -4.55
N GLU A 26 -5.36 8.15 -4.87
CA GLU A 26 -5.76 9.17 -5.83
C GLU A 26 -5.00 8.91 -7.14
N MET A 27 -5.72 8.89 -8.26
CA MET A 27 -5.17 8.76 -9.61
C MET A 27 -5.65 9.93 -10.45
N THR A 28 -4.73 10.79 -10.88
CA THR A 28 -5.03 11.96 -11.70
C THR A 28 -4.36 11.79 -13.06
N GLU A 29 -5.15 11.50 -14.09
CA GLU A 29 -4.67 11.52 -15.48
C GLU A 29 -4.44 12.97 -15.92
N PRO A 30 -3.51 13.25 -16.86
CA PRO A 30 -3.30 14.60 -17.35
C PRO A 30 -4.47 14.96 -18.27
N ARG A 31 -5.53 15.53 -17.67
CA ARG A 31 -6.75 16.12 -18.26
C ARG A 31 -7.25 15.45 -19.56
N ARG A 32 -8.21 14.54 -19.43
CA ARG A 32 -9.42 14.63 -20.24
C ARG A 32 -10.42 15.48 -19.46
N GLU A 33 -11.02 16.48 -20.11
CA GLU A 33 -11.90 17.51 -19.53
C GLU A 33 -13.20 17.02 -18.86
N ASP A 34 -13.35 15.72 -18.64
CA ASP A 34 -14.55 15.12 -18.06
C ASP A 34 -14.14 13.97 -17.13
N GLY A 35 -14.27 14.14 -15.81
CA GLY A 35 -14.31 12.99 -14.90
C GLY A 35 -13.42 13.05 -13.66
N GLY A 36 -14.03 13.45 -12.54
CA GLY A 36 -13.84 12.81 -11.22
C GLY A 36 -12.50 12.99 -10.50
N ASP A 37 -12.41 14.01 -9.66
CA ASP A 37 -11.42 14.20 -8.58
C ASP A 37 -11.57 13.17 -7.42
N GLY A 38 -11.84 11.90 -7.75
CA GLY A 38 -12.29 10.88 -6.81
C GLY A 38 -11.18 9.96 -6.33
N GLY A 39 -10.49 10.31 -5.24
CA GLY A 39 -9.66 9.34 -4.52
C GLY A 39 -10.47 8.13 -4.04
N VAL A 40 -9.95 6.92 -4.27
CA VAL A 40 -10.57 5.66 -3.82
C VAL A 40 -9.98 5.27 -2.46
N ALA A 41 -10.84 5.15 -1.45
CA ALA A 41 -10.46 4.60 -0.15
C ALA A 41 -10.85 3.13 -0.03
N MET A 42 -9.96 2.29 0.47
CA MET A 42 -10.18 0.85 0.65
C MET A 42 -9.53 0.31 1.93
N ASP A 43 -10.17 -0.70 2.54
CA ASP A 43 -9.58 -1.47 3.63
C ASP A 43 -8.69 -2.57 3.07
N ILE A 44 -7.41 -2.54 3.43
CA ILE A 44 -6.37 -3.45 2.97
C ILE A 44 -6.39 -4.72 3.82
N SER A 45 -6.54 -5.86 3.16
CA SER A 45 -6.35 -7.19 3.75
C SER A 45 -4.96 -7.75 3.45
N ARG A 46 -4.35 -7.36 2.33
CA ARG A 46 -2.99 -7.77 1.96
C ARG A 46 -2.35 -6.74 1.03
N MET A 47 -1.06 -6.48 1.21
CA MET A 47 -0.27 -5.65 0.28
C MET A 47 1.10 -6.30 0.01
N TRP A 48 1.52 -6.33 -1.25
CA TRP A 48 2.86 -6.77 -1.63
C TRP A 48 3.31 -6.09 -2.93
N HIS A 49 4.60 -6.17 -3.22
CA HIS A 49 5.15 -5.68 -4.47
C HIS A 49 5.92 -6.78 -5.22
N ARG A 50 6.00 -6.67 -6.55
CA ARG A 50 6.86 -7.49 -7.41
C ARG A 50 7.59 -6.60 -8.40
N GLY A 51 8.83 -6.95 -8.76
CA GLY A 51 9.61 -6.23 -9.76
C GLY A 51 11.08 -6.05 -9.39
N ARG A 52 11.80 -5.35 -10.26
CA ARG A 52 13.23 -5.03 -10.11
C ARG A 52 13.43 -3.52 -10.02
N ALA A 53 14.66 -3.06 -9.79
CA ALA A 53 14.96 -1.63 -9.66
C ALA A 53 14.37 -0.83 -10.84
N GLY A 54 13.66 0.26 -10.54
CA GLY A 54 13.02 1.13 -11.53
C GLY A 54 11.64 0.68 -12.03
N ALA A 55 11.32 -0.62 -11.99
CA ALA A 55 10.04 -1.15 -12.48
C ALA A 55 9.46 -2.17 -11.50
N ALA A 56 8.56 -1.71 -10.64
CA ALA A 56 7.78 -2.57 -9.75
C ALA A 56 6.28 -2.34 -9.91
N ARG A 57 5.52 -3.32 -9.42
CA ARG A 57 4.06 -3.29 -9.34
C ARG A 57 3.68 -3.47 -7.88
N LEU A 58 2.79 -2.63 -7.41
CA LEU A 58 2.19 -2.74 -6.09
C LEU A 58 0.82 -3.40 -6.24
N THR A 59 0.61 -4.51 -5.55
CA THR A 59 -0.69 -5.19 -5.48
C THR A 59 -1.30 -4.97 -4.10
N ILE A 60 -2.54 -4.49 -4.09
CA ILE A 60 -3.34 -4.21 -2.91
C ILE A 60 -4.59 -5.07 -3.00
N VAL A 61 -4.87 -5.84 -1.96
CA VAL A 61 -6.08 -6.65 -1.84
C VAL A 61 -6.97 -6.06 -0.77
N SER A 62 -8.22 -5.84 -1.13
CA SER A 62 -9.29 -5.39 -0.24
C SER A 62 -10.45 -6.39 -0.24
N ARG A 63 -11.50 -6.09 0.51
CA ARG A 63 -12.75 -6.87 0.50
C ARG A 63 -13.49 -6.80 -0.83
N THR A 64 -13.31 -5.74 -1.61
CA THR A 64 -14.02 -5.52 -2.88
C THR A 64 -13.26 -6.05 -4.09
N GLY A 65 -11.98 -6.43 -3.93
CA GLY A 65 -11.18 -7.01 -5.00
C GLY A 65 -9.68 -6.77 -4.81
N SER A 66 -8.92 -6.97 -5.89
CA SER A 66 -7.49 -6.68 -5.92
C SER A 66 -7.17 -5.62 -6.97
N LEU A 67 -6.33 -4.66 -6.62
CA LEU A 67 -5.81 -3.63 -7.50
C LEU A 67 -4.30 -3.81 -7.66
N THR A 68 -3.80 -3.72 -8.89
CA THR A 68 -2.36 -3.73 -9.16
C THR A 68 -1.96 -2.52 -9.99
N ILE A 69 -1.12 -1.65 -9.44
CA ILE A 69 -0.67 -0.40 -10.07
C ILE A 69 0.85 -0.42 -10.32
N PRO A 70 1.32 0.29 -11.37
CA PRO A 70 2.74 0.59 -11.51
C PRO A 70 3.22 1.40 -10.30
N CYS A 71 4.38 1.06 -9.75
CA CYS A 71 4.92 1.74 -8.58
C CYS A 71 6.45 1.66 -8.56
N PRO A 72 7.18 2.78 -8.33
CA PRO A 72 8.62 2.74 -8.14
C PRO A 72 9.00 1.83 -6.97
N LEU A 73 9.98 0.94 -7.17
CA LEU A 73 10.39 -0.04 -6.15
C LEU A 73 10.68 0.57 -4.76
N PRO A 74 11.36 1.72 -4.63
CA PRO A 74 11.57 2.35 -3.31
C PRO A 74 10.26 2.76 -2.62
N ILE A 75 9.28 3.24 -3.40
CA ILE A 75 7.96 3.63 -2.89
C ILE A 75 7.17 2.38 -2.48
N ALA A 76 7.13 1.37 -3.35
CA ALA A 76 6.43 0.12 -3.08
C ALA A 76 6.93 -0.56 -1.79
N ARG A 77 8.25 -0.58 -1.57
CA ARG A 77 8.86 -1.09 -0.32
C ARG A 77 8.39 -0.31 0.91
N ARG A 78 8.37 1.03 0.84
CA ARG A 78 7.90 1.87 1.95
C ARG A 78 6.43 1.67 2.25
N LEU A 79 5.57 1.57 1.23
CA LEU A 79 4.13 1.37 1.40
C LEU A 79 3.82 0.01 2.04
N VAL A 80 4.47 -1.06 1.56
CA VAL A 80 4.32 -2.40 2.15
C VAL A 80 4.82 -2.40 3.59
N ALA A 81 6.02 -1.87 3.85
CA ALA A 81 6.57 -1.82 5.21
C ALA A 81 5.68 -1.00 6.16
N ARG A 82 5.11 0.11 5.70
CA ARG A 82 4.20 0.95 6.50
C ARG A 82 2.91 0.22 6.82
N TRP A 83 2.28 -0.44 5.86
CA TRP A 83 1.09 -1.25 6.11
C TRP A 83 1.39 -2.42 7.07
N SER A 84 2.49 -3.14 6.84
CA SER A 84 2.90 -4.25 7.70
C SER A 84 3.23 -3.81 9.13
N ALA A 85 3.73 -2.59 9.34
CA ALA A 85 3.93 -2.03 10.67
C ALA A 85 2.59 -1.78 11.38
N THR A 86 1.52 -1.45 10.64
CA THR A 86 0.21 -1.28 11.24
C THR A 86 -0.49 -2.59 11.59
N ASP A 87 -0.29 -3.63 10.76
CA ASP A 87 -0.82 -4.98 11.03
C ASP A 87 0.01 -5.71 12.10
N GLY A 88 1.30 -5.38 12.17
CA GLY A 88 2.26 -5.90 13.15
C GLY A 88 1.87 -5.62 14.60
N ASP A 89 1.16 -4.53 14.88
CA ASP A 89 0.64 -4.23 16.23
C ASP A 89 -0.45 -5.23 16.68
N ARG A 90 -1.06 -6.00 15.76
CA ARG A 90 -2.01 -7.09 16.10
C ARG A 90 -1.40 -8.48 16.11
N ILE A 91 -0.24 -8.69 15.49
CA ILE A 91 0.40 -10.01 15.37
C ILE A 91 1.55 -10.19 16.37
N ILE A 92 2.22 -9.11 16.79
CA ILE A 92 3.37 -9.19 17.69
C ILE A 92 2.95 -9.59 19.13
N GLU A 93 1.70 -9.37 19.55
CA GLU A 93 1.21 -9.89 20.84
C GLU A 93 0.93 -11.41 20.85
N GLN A 94 0.88 -12.09 19.69
CA GLN A 94 0.67 -13.54 19.64
C GLN A 94 1.96 -14.37 19.54
N ARG A 95 3.13 -13.73 19.41
CA ARG A 95 4.41 -14.41 19.61
C ARG A 95 4.91 -14.12 21.02
N ARG A 96 4.25 -14.73 22.01
CA ARG A 96 4.96 -15.04 23.26
C ARG A 96 6.22 -15.82 22.86
N PRO A 97 7.42 -15.49 23.38
CA PRO A 97 8.49 -16.46 23.35
C PRO A 97 7.94 -17.72 24.02
N MET A 98 7.96 -18.84 23.31
CA MET A 98 7.74 -20.13 23.95
C MET A 98 8.84 -20.22 25.00
N GLU A 99 8.48 -20.05 26.27
CA GLU A 99 9.39 -20.35 27.36
C GLU A 99 9.83 -21.80 27.13
N ASP A 100 11.14 -22.01 27.00
CA ASP A 100 11.75 -23.33 27.06
C ASP A 100 11.46 -23.88 28.47
N GLU A 101 10.28 -24.46 28.63
CA GLU A 101 9.97 -25.36 29.72
C GLU A 101 10.68 -26.67 29.38
N ASN A 102 11.89 -26.84 29.91
CA ASN A 102 12.58 -28.13 29.91
C ASN A 102 12.77 -28.56 31.38
N PRO A 103 12.27 -29.75 31.78
CA PRO A 103 12.19 -30.21 33.16
C PRO A 103 13.54 -30.52 33.83
#